data_AF-A0A928SPG4-F1
#
_entry.id   AF-A0A928SPG4-F1
#
_cell.length_a   1.000
_cell.length_b   1.000
_cell.length_c   1.000
_cell.angle_alpha   90.00
_cell.angle_beta   90.00
_cell.angle_gamma   90.00
#
_symmetry.space_group_name_H-M   'P 1'
#
loop_
_entity.id
_entity.type
_entity.pdbx_description
1 polymer ?
#
loop_
_entity_poly.entity_id
_entity_poly.type
_entity_poly.pdbx_seq_one_letter_code
_entity_poly.pdbx_strand_id
1 'polypeptide(L)'
;MDESHLLEKLAKIEALFAGTTSDGERGAAAEARRRILERLAEVRALDPPVDYKFTLADTWSRRVFLALCRRYELTPYRRRGQRYTTVMLKVPRRFVDETLWPEYTQLNDTLRSYLEEVTERVVSQVLQADSSEADEADEPRQLNLGGKRDAS
;
A
#
# COMPACT_ATOMS: atom_id res chain seq x y z
N MET A 1 -16.74 -6.76 -8.41
CA MET A 1 -17.27 -5.85 -7.36
C MET A 1 -17.59 -4.48 -7.99
N ASP A 2 -18.55 -3.68 -7.47
CA ASP A 2 -18.76 -2.29 -7.92
C ASP A 2 -18.11 -1.27 -6.96
N GLU A 3 -18.02 0.00 -7.35
CA GLU A 3 -17.34 1.03 -6.55
C GLU A 3 -18.03 1.28 -5.22
N SER A 4 -19.36 1.25 -5.17
CA SER A 4 -20.14 1.44 -3.93
C SER A 4 -19.81 0.36 -2.90
N HIS A 5 -19.79 -0.91 -3.31
CA HIS A 5 -19.43 -2.01 -2.42
C HIS A 5 -17.96 -1.89 -1.97
N LEU A 6 -17.06 -1.36 -2.81
CA LEU A 6 -15.66 -1.12 -2.44
C LEU A 6 -15.58 -0.10 -1.31
N LEU A 7 -16.26 1.03 -1.46
CA LEU A 7 -16.30 2.08 -0.43
C LEU A 7 -16.84 1.54 0.90
N GLU A 8 -17.89 0.71 0.86
CA GLU A 8 -18.42 0.06 2.07
C GLU A 8 -17.40 -0.89 2.73
N LYS A 9 -16.69 -1.72 1.95
CA LYS A 9 -15.65 -2.60 2.52
C LYS A 9 -14.53 -1.81 3.16
N LEU A 10 -14.05 -0.75 2.51
CA LEU A 10 -13.00 0.10 3.07
C LEU A 10 -13.45 0.79 4.36
N ALA A 11 -14.70 1.25 4.43
CA ALA A 11 -15.27 1.81 5.65
C ALA A 11 -15.38 0.77 6.78
N LYS A 12 -15.72 -0.49 6.46
CA LYS A 12 -15.77 -1.59 7.45
C LYS A 12 -14.38 -1.95 7.99
N ILE A 13 -13.36 -1.96 7.13
CA ILE A 13 -11.97 -2.18 7.55
C ILE A 13 -11.58 -1.10 8.57
N GLU A 14 -11.83 0.17 8.25
CA GLU A 14 -11.52 1.26 9.16
C GLU A 14 -12.26 1.13 10.50
N ALA A 15 -13.56 0.84 10.47
CA ALA A 15 -14.37 0.67 11.68
C ALA A 15 -13.81 -0.45 12.58
N LEU A 16 -13.39 -1.57 11.98
CA LEU A 16 -12.75 -2.69 12.69
C LEU A 16 -11.49 -2.22 13.45
N PHE A 17 -10.60 -1.46 12.80
CA PHE A 17 -9.37 -0.98 13.44
C PHE A 17 -9.63 0.06 14.53
N ALA A 18 -10.65 0.90 14.36
CA ALA A 18 -11.08 1.83 15.38
C ALA A 18 -11.83 1.17 16.56
N GLY A 19 -12.12 -0.13 16.48
CA GLY A 19 -12.92 -0.84 17.48
C GLY A 19 -14.37 -0.37 17.52
N THR A 20 -14.92 0.05 16.38
CA THR A 20 -16.34 0.43 16.24
C THR A 20 -17.07 -0.62 15.40
N THR A 21 -18.22 -1.09 15.90
CA THR A 21 -19.26 -1.68 15.07
C THR A 21 -20.20 -0.53 14.72
N SER A 22 -20.05 0.13 13.57
CA SER A 22 -20.88 1.30 13.27
C SER A 22 -21.67 1.20 11.98
N ASP A 23 -23.00 1.33 12.13
CA ASP A 23 -24.08 1.42 11.15
C ASP A 23 -24.46 2.89 10.81
N GLY A 24 -23.51 3.86 10.83
CA GLY A 24 -23.83 5.28 10.65
C GLY A 24 -22.82 6.11 9.84
N GLU A 25 -23.21 6.61 8.66
CA GLU A 25 -22.29 7.05 7.60
C GLU A 25 -21.42 8.30 7.90
N ARG A 26 -21.88 9.30 8.66
CA ARG A 26 -21.14 10.57 8.86
C ARG A 26 -20.51 10.75 10.24
N GLY A 27 -21.11 10.18 11.28
CA GLY A 27 -20.55 10.20 12.63
C GLY A 27 -19.47 9.13 12.85
N ALA A 28 -19.59 7.98 12.18
CA ALA A 28 -18.71 6.84 12.41
C ALA A 28 -17.27 7.11 12.01
N ALA A 29 -17.01 7.75 10.88
CA ALA A 29 -15.66 8.02 10.41
C ALA A 29 -14.90 9.00 11.33
N ALA A 30 -15.59 10.04 11.84
CA ALA A 30 -15.02 10.99 12.77
C ALA A 30 -14.73 10.34 14.14
N GLU A 31 -15.66 9.52 14.63
CA GLU A 31 -15.51 8.78 15.88
C GLU A 31 -14.42 7.71 15.78
N ALA A 32 -14.37 6.98 14.66
CA ALA A 32 -13.34 5.99 14.39
C ALA A 32 -11.95 6.62 14.43
N ARG A 33 -11.80 7.75 13.72
CA ARG A 33 -10.58 8.56 13.75
C ARG A 33 -10.22 9.01 15.17
N ARG A 34 -11.19 9.51 15.94
CA ARG A 34 -10.97 9.97 17.32
C ARG A 34 -10.39 8.86 18.19
N ARG A 35 -10.94 7.65 18.13
CA ARG A 35 -10.47 6.49 18.90
C ARG A 35 -9.05 6.08 18.53
N ILE A 36 -8.73 6.09 17.23
CA ILE A 36 -7.35 5.80 16.79
C ILE A 36 -6.37 6.85 17.32
N LEU A 37 -6.75 8.14 17.32
CA LEU A 37 -5.92 9.21 17.86
C LEU A 37 -5.74 9.09 19.38
N GLU A 38 -6.80 8.74 20.12
CA GLU A 38 -6.74 8.46 21.56
C GLU A 38 -5.77 7.30 21.85
N ARG A 39 -5.92 6.17 21.15
CA ARG A 39 -5.01 5.02 21.27
C ARG A 39 -3.58 5.40 20.91
N LEU A 40 -3.36 6.19 19.86
CA LEU A 40 -2.02 6.65 19.48
C LEU A 40 -1.40 7.49 20.61
N ALA A 41 -2.16 8.36 21.26
CA ALA A 41 -1.69 9.16 22.38
C ALA A 41 -1.32 8.30 23.59
N GLU A 42 -2.15 7.31 23.94
CA GLU A 42 -1.87 6.35 25.00
C GLU A 42 -0.60 5.55 24.73
N VAL A 43 -0.45 5.02 23.52
CA VAL A 43 0.73 4.23 23.14
C VAL A 43 2.00 5.10 23.17
N ARG A 44 1.93 6.38 22.74
CA ARG A 44 3.08 7.30 22.81
C ARG A 44 3.56 7.56 24.23
N ALA A 45 2.68 7.48 25.23
CA ALA A 45 3.06 7.66 26.63
C ALA A 45 3.83 6.44 27.18
N LEU A 46 3.58 5.24 26.64
CA LEU A 46 4.16 3.98 27.11
C LEU A 46 5.35 3.51 26.25
N ASP A 47 5.35 3.85 24.96
CA ASP A 47 6.33 3.41 23.96
C ASP A 47 6.88 4.65 23.20
N PRO A 48 8.11 5.09 23.50
CA PRO A 48 8.72 6.24 22.86
C PRO A 48 8.74 6.15 21.32
N PRO A 49 8.33 7.20 20.59
CA PRO A 49 8.34 7.17 19.12
C PRO A 49 9.75 6.98 18.52
N VAL A 50 9.89 6.00 17.65
CA VAL A 50 11.11 5.71 16.89
C VAL A 50 10.92 6.00 15.41
N ASP A 51 12.04 6.14 14.68
CA ASP A 51 12.00 6.29 13.24
C ASP A 51 11.72 4.95 12.54
N TYR A 52 10.60 4.90 11.81
CA TYR A 52 10.21 3.81 10.95
C TYR A 52 10.41 4.16 9.48
N LYS A 53 10.93 3.21 8.71
CA LYS A 53 11.07 3.28 7.25
C LYS A 53 10.10 2.29 6.60
N PHE A 54 9.16 2.81 5.83
CA PHE A 54 8.26 2.02 4.99
C PHE A 54 8.70 2.14 3.53
N THR A 55 8.94 1.01 2.86
CA THR A 55 9.22 0.98 1.41
C THR A 55 8.05 0.30 0.73
N LEU A 56 7.28 1.07 -0.03
CA LEU A 56 6.03 0.62 -0.61
C LEU A 56 6.24 0.11 -2.04
N ALA A 57 5.37 -0.79 -2.50
CA ALA A 57 5.50 -1.47 -3.77
C ALA A 57 5.50 -0.48 -4.95
N ASP A 58 4.55 0.46 -4.94
CA ASP A 58 4.36 1.41 -6.03
C ASP A 58 3.83 2.78 -5.56
N THR A 59 3.52 3.65 -6.53
CA THR A 59 3.05 5.02 -6.29
C THR A 59 1.62 5.06 -5.71
N TRP A 60 0.76 4.09 -6.05
CA TRP A 60 -0.61 3.98 -5.55
C TRP A 60 -0.62 3.51 -4.09
N SER A 61 0.10 2.44 -3.78
CA SER A 61 0.34 1.99 -2.41
C SER A 61 0.86 3.13 -1.53
N ARG A 62 1.79 3.93 -2.06
CA ARG A 62 2.26 5.14 -1.38
C ARG A 62 1.17 6.19 -1.13
N ARG A 63 0.28 6.43 -2.10
CA ARG A 63 -0.82 7.38 -1.92
C ARG A 63 -1.77 6.92 -0.83
N VAL A 64 -2.13 5.64 -0.80
CA VAL A 64 -2.97 5.03 0.25
C VAL A 64 -2.32 5.19 1.63
N PHE A 65 -1.05 4.80 1.75
CA PHE A 65 -0.32 4.92 3.02
C PHE A 65 -0.25 6.37 3.52
N LEU A 66 0.04 7.33 2.64
CA LEU A 66 0.08 8.75 3.00
C LEU A 66 -1.30 9.29 3.41
N ALA A 67 -2.38 8.85 2.76
CA ALA A 67 -3.73 9.24 3.14
C ALA A 67 -4.06 8.72 4.55
N LEU A 68 -3.72 7.46 4.85
CA LEU A 68 -3.89 6.89 6.19
C LEU A 68 -3.06 7.65 7.24
N CYS A 69 -1.80 7.96 6.93
CA CYS A 69 -0.95 8.76 7.84
C CYS A 69 -1.58 10.12 8.17
N ARG A 70 -2.08 10.83 7.15
CA ARG A 70 -2.72 12.14 7.34
C ARG A 70 -4.00 12.03 8.14
N ARG A 71 -4.76 10.95 7.96
CA ARG A 71 -5.96 10.67 8.75
C ARG A 71 -5.64 10.61 10.24
N TYR A 72 -4.52 9.98 10.60
CA TYR A 72 -4.04 9.83 11.98
C TYR A 72 -3.14 10.95 12.46
N GLU A 73 -3.13 12.09 11.76
CA GLU A 73 -2.32 13.26 12.11
C GLU A 73 -0.83 12.93 12.24
N LEU A 74 -0.37 11.89 11.57
CA LEU A 74 1.04 11.52 11.50
C LEU A 74 1.74 12.42 10.49
N THR A 75 3.01 12.70 10.77
CA THR A 75 3.85 13.56 9.92
C THR A 75 4.83 12.70 9.10
N PRO A 76 4.43 12.22 7.91
CA PRO A 76 5.33 11.51 7.02
C PRO A 76 6.41 12.44 6.49
N TYR A 77 7.65 11.96 6.49
CA TYR A 77 8.78 12.65 5.89
C TYR A 77 9.58 11.70 5.00
N ARG A 78 10.59 12.22 4.30
CA ARG A 78 11.50 11.42 3.49
C ARG A 78 12.91 12.00 3.62
N ARG A 79 13.92 11.14 3.68
CA ARG A 79 15.32 11.57 3.65
C ARG A 79 15.82 11.72 2.22
N ARG A 80 16.86 12.55 2.03
CA ARG A 80 17.51 12.72 0.73
C ARG A 80 18.07 11.37 0.24
N GLY A 81 17.91 11.07 -1.05
CA GLY A 81 18.41 9.83 -1.67
C GLY A 81 17.52 8.60 -1.51
N GLN A 82 16.43 8.66 -0.75
CA GLN A 82 15.47 7.56 -0.67
C GLN A 82 14.60 7.47 -1.93
N ARG A 83 14.17 6.25 -2.28
CA ARG A 83 13.23 6.01 -3.38
C ARG A 83 11.94 6.80 -3.16
N TYR A 84 11.27 7.19 -4.24
CA TYR A 84 10.03 7.97 -4.15
C TYR A 84 8.93 7.23 -3.38
N THR A 85 8.89 5.90 -3.45
CA THR A 85 7.97 5.01 -2.72
C THR A 85 8.32 4.81 -1.25
N THR A 86 9.42 5.40 -0.76
CA THR A 86 9.81 5.34 0.66
C THR A 86 9.15 6.45 1.47
N VAL A 87 8.58 6.08 2.61
CA VAL A 87 8.00 6.99 3.61
C VAL A 87 8.64 6.73 4.96
N MET A 88 9.06 7.80 5.64
CA MET A 88 9.55 7.76 7.01
C MET A 88 8.49 8.30 7.97
N LEU A 89 8.39 7.71 9.16
CA LEU A 89 7.50 8.15 10.23
C LEU A 89 8.21 8.07 11.57
N LYS A 90 7.97 9.04 12.45
CA LYS A 90 8.34 8.94 13.86
C LYS A 90 7.12 8.55 14.67
N VAL A 91 7.04 7.28 15.08
CA VAL A 91 5.83 6.67 15.62
C VAL A 91 6.20 5.53 16.58
N PRO A 92 5.41 5.26 17.63
CA PRO A 92 5.65 4.09 18.49
C PRO A 92 5.61 2.79 17.70
N ARG A 93 6.49 1.84 18.06
CA ARG A 93 6.55 0.53 17.42
C ARG A 93 5.23 -0.20 17.55
N ARG A 94 4.68 -0.19 18.76
CA ARG A 94 3.44 -0.90 19.06
C ARG A 94 2.27 -0.44 18.20
N PHE A 95 2.17 0.87 17.94
CA PHE A 95 1.13 1.41 17.06
C PHE A 95 1.31 0.98 15.60
N VAL A 96 2.56 0.84 15.13
CA VAL A 96 2.85 0.32 13.79
C VAL A 96 2.38 -1.12 13.66
N ASP A 97 2.82 -1.97 14.60
CA ASP A 97 2.62 -3.41 14.56
C ASP A 97 1.15 -3.80 14.78
N GLU A 98 0.44 -3.10 15.68
CA GLU A 98 -0.93 -3.45 16.07
C GLU A 98 -2.03 -2.71 15.28
N THR A 99 -1.71 -1.61 14.59
CA THR A 99 -2.75 -0.75 13.98
C THR A 99 -2.36 -0.26 12.59
N LEU A 100 -1.34 0.59 12.47
CA LEU A 100 -1.06 1.31 11.24
C LEU A 100 -0.74 0.37 10.06
N TRP A 101 0.16 -0.59 10.28
CA TRP A 101 0.60 -1.49 9.20
C TRP A 101 -0.46 -2.54 8.83
N PRO A 102 -1.11 -3.23 9.79
CA PRO A 102 -2.20 -4.13 9.46
C PRO A 102 -3.37 -3.45 8.72
N GLU A 103 -3.77 -2.25 9.14
CA GLU A 103 -4.86 -1.52 8.49
C GLU A 103 -4.48 -1.09 7.07
N TYR A 104 -3.29 -0.52 6.90
CA TYR A 104 -2.77 -0.19 5.58
C TYR A 104 -2.79 -1.41 4.65
N THR A 105 -2.34 -2.56 5.14
CA THR A 105 -2.26 -3.79 4.35
C THR A 105 -3.65 -4.21 3.88
N GLN A 106 -4.64 -4.25 4.78
CA GLN A 106 -6.02 -4.62 4.41
C GLN A 106 -6.65 -3.61 3.44
N LEU A 107 -6.46 -2.31 3.65
CA LEU A 107 -6.95 -1.26 2.74
C LEU A 107 -6.31 -1.40 1.36
N ASN A 108 -4.98 -1.56 1.31
CA ASN A 108 -4.22 -1.65 0.07
C ASN A 108 -4.54 -2.93 -0.71
N ASP A 109 -4.64 -4.07 -0.02
CA ASP A 109 -4.98 -5.34 -0.66
C ASP A 109 -6.41 -5.31 -1.23
N THR A 110 -7.37 -4.76 -0.48
CA THR A 110 -8.76 -4.61 -0.96
C THR A 110 -8.85 -3.71 -2.19
N LEU A 111 -8.15 -2.57 -2.17
CA LEU A 111 -8.07 -1.67 -3.31
C LEU A 111 -7.39 -2.33 -4.52
N ARG A 112 -6.29 -3.04 -4.31
CA ARG A 112 -5.55 -3.72 -5.38
C ARG A 112 -6.41 -4.79 -6.05
N SER A 113 -7.08 -5.64 -5.27
CA SER A 113 -7.95 -6.68 -5.83
C SER A 113 -9.09 -6.09 -6.67
N TYR A 114 -9.70 -4.98 -6.22
CA TYR A 114 -10.72 -4.30 -7.02
C TYR A 114 -10.16 -3.77 -8.34
N LEU A 115 -9.00 -3.11 -8.30
CA LEU A 115 -8.37 -2.56 -9.50
C LEU A 115 -7.99 -3.67 -10.49
N GLU A 116 -7.49 -4.79 -9.99
CA GLU A 116 -7.17 -5.97 -10.78
C GLU A 116 -8.43 -6.55 -11.46
N GLU A 117 -9.53 -6.73 -10.72
CA GLU A 117 -10.83 -7.15 -11.28
C GLU A 117 -11.32 -6.20 -12.38
N VAL A 118 -11.22 -4.89 -12.16
CA VAL A 118 -11.66 -3.87 -13.12
C VAL A 118 -10.78 -3.90 -14.36
N THR A 119 -9.46 -3.99 -14.20
CA THR A 119 -8.52 -4.08 -15.31
C THR A 119 -8.77 -5.32 -16.15
N GLU A 120 -8.89 -6.49 -15.54
CA GLU A 120 -9.16 -7.76 -16.24
C GLU A 120 -10.47 -7.68 -17.05
N ARG A 121 -11.52 -7.13 -16.44
CA ARG A 121 -12.80 -6.93 -17.12
C ARG A 121 -12.68 -5.96 -18.31
N VAL A 122 -11.94 -4.86 -18.18
CA VAL A 122 -11.77 -3.88 -19.27
C VAL A 122 -10.93 -4.47 -20.40
N VAL A 123 -9.83 -5.17 -20.07
CA VAL A 123 -8.96 -5.84 -21.05
C VAL A 123 -9.77 -6.89 -21.83
N SER A 124 -10.48 -7.78 -21.16
CA SER A 124 -11.28 -8.82 -21.82
C SER A 124 -12.43 -8.28 -22.68
N GLN A 125 -12.98 -7.09 -22.35
CA GLN A 125 -14.09 -6.50 -23.10
C GLN A 125 -13.67 -5.64 -24.29
N VAL A 126 -12.55 -4.94 -24.20
CA VAL A 126 -12.14 -3.91 -25.18
C VAL A 126 -10.94 -4.36 -26.00
N LEU A 127 -10.07 -5.18 -25.42
CA LEU A 127 -8.88 -5.70 -26.07
C LEU A 127 -9.09 -7.18 -26.42
N GLN A 128 -8.06 -7.79 -27.00
CA GLN A 128 -8.06 -9.21 -27.29
C GLN A 128 -8.10 -9.97 -25.95
N ALA A 129 -9.03 -10.92 -25.80
CA ALA A 129 -9.19 -11.71 -24.57
C ALA A 129 -8.01 -12.64 -24.26
N ASP A 130 -7.00 -12.66 -25.13
CA ASP A 130 -5.76 -13.39 -24.92
C ASP A 130 -4.84 -12.55 -24.03
N SER A 131 -4.93 -12.82 -22.72
CA SER A 131 -4.07 -12.25 -21.68
C SER A 131 -2.89 -13.16 -21.35
N SER A 132 -2.51 -14.07 -22.27
CA SER A 132 -1.35 -14.94 -22.08
C SER A 132 -0.11 -14.12 -21.73
N GLU A 133 0.58 -14.52 -20.66
CA GLU A 133 1.86 -13.93 -20.29
C GLU A 133 2.87 -14.03 -21.44
N ALA A 134 3.76 -13.05 -21.54
CA ALA A 134 4.77 -13.03 -22.60
C ALA A 134 5.70 -14.24 -22.47
N ASP A 135 6.01 -14.89 -23.59
CA ASP A 135 7.00 -15.96 -23.62
C ASP A 135 8.35 -15.44 -23.10
N GLU A 136 8.93 -16.16 -22.13
CA GLU A 136 10.28 -15.91 -21.67
C GLU A 136 11.27 -16.30 -22.79
N ALA A 137 11.80 -15.29 -23.48
CA ALA A 137 12.85 -15.49 -24.47
C ALA A 137 14.24 -15.40 -23.79
N ASP A 138 15.05 -16.45 -23.94
CA ASP A 138 16.47 -16.41 -23.57
C ASP A 138 17.18 -15.26 -24.29
N GLU A 139 18.05 -14.53 -23.56
CA GLU A 139 18.89 -13.50 -24.16
C GLU A 139 19.71 -14.12 -25.33
N PRO A 140 19.63 -13.56 -26.54
CA PRO A 140 20.37 -14.09 -27.67
C PRO A 140 21.87 -14.06 -27.33
N ARG A 141 22.48 -15.24 -27.24
CA ARG A 141 23.92 -15.39 -27.02
C ARG A 141 24.65 -14.52 -28.04
N GLN A 142 25.28 -13.46 -27.56
CA GLN A 142 26.19 -12.67 -28.38
C GLN A 142 27.30 -13.61 -28.84
N LEU A 143 27.29 -13.95 -30.13
CA LEU A 143 28.37 -14.67 -30.77
C LEU A 143 29.61 -13.78 -30.68
N ASN A 144 30.47 -14.07 -29.71
CA ASN A 144 31.82 -13.53 -29.62
C ASN A 144 32.60 -13.98 -30.86
N LEU A 145 32.49 -13.22 -31.96
CA LEU A 145 33.41 -13.28 -33.09
C LEU A 145 34.72 -12.59 -32.70
N GLY A 146 35.44 -13.21 -31.77
CA GLY A 146 36.66 -12.69 -31.19
C GLY A 146 37.77 -13.74 -31.14
N GLY A 147 38.46 -13.91 -32.26
CA GLY A 147 39.88 -14.26 -32.25
C GLY A 147 40.26 -15.73 -32.42
N LYS A 148 40.79 -16.05 -33.59
CA LYS A 148 42.13 -16.67 -33.69
C LYS A 148 42.82 -16.14 -34.94
N ARG A 149 43.75 -15.21 -34.73
CA ARG A 149 44.87 -14.95 -35.64
C ARG A 149 45.93 -15.98 -35.25
N ASP A 150 46.00 -17.08 -35.99
CA ASP A 150 47.14 -17.98 -35.89
C ASP A 150 48.21 -17.47 -36.86
N ALA A 151 49.31 -17.02 -36.27
CA ALA A 151 50.54 -16.63 -36.94
C ALA A 151 51.23 -17.87 -37.54
N SER A 152 51.86 -17.69 -38.70
CA SER A 152 52.99 -18.49 -39.18
C SER A 152 54.06 -17.54 -39.71
#